data_AF-A0A961JKA7-F1
#
_entry.id   AF-A0A961JKA7-F1
#
_cell.length_a   1.000
_cell.length_b   1.000
_cell.length_c   1.000
_cell.angle_alpha   90.00
_cell.angle_beta   90.00
_cell.angle_gamma   90.00
#
_symmetry.space_group_name_H-M   'P 1'
#
loop_
_entity.id
_entity.type
_entity.pdbx_description
1 polymer ?
#
loop_
_entity_poly.entity_id
_entity_poly.type
_entity_poly.pdbx_seq_one_letter_code
_entity_poly.pdbx_strand_id
1 'polypeptide(L)'
;MQPEIRKIVAYDEEVLIEGFRPASPPWRMCAVAAVVRNPWAGRYVEDLKPEIMAYGPVLGELLTQRILALAGGGEAIEAYGKAAVVGLDGEVEHASGLIHTLRFGNHYRQAVQAKSYLAFTNTRGPANAPILIPLMDKNDAGRRSHYLTIQFAIPDAPRADEIVVALGAATSGRPHHRIGDRYQDLKDLGHDLDNPAAV
;
A
#
# COMPACT_ATOMS: atom_id res chain seq x y z
N MET A 1 -3.58 -21.06 -13.78
CA MET A 1 -2.28 -20.36 -13.68
C MET A 1 -2.10 -19.92 -12.23
N GLN A 2 -0.88 -19.94 -11.68
CA GLN A 2 -0.57 -19.39 -10.36
C GLN A 2 0.60 -18.40 -10.48
N PRO A 3 0.67 -17.37 -9.61
CA PRO A 3 1.81 -16.46 -9.60
C PRO A 3 3.09 -17.20 -9.22
N GLU A 4 4.14 -17.05 -10.03
CA GLU A 4 5.48 -17.48 -9.66
C GLU A 4 6.10 -16.41 -8.75
N ILE A 5 6.15 -16.71 -7.44
CA ILE A 5 6.70 -15.82 -6.42
C ILE A 5 8.17 -16.19 -6.18
N ARG A 6 9.09 -15.31 -6.55
CA ARG A 6 10.53 -15.54 -6.35
C ARG A 6 10.97 -15.26 -4.91
N LYS A 7 10.43 -14.22 -4.28
CA LYS A 7 10.77 -13.83 -2.91
C LYS A 7 9.66 -13.03 -2.23
N ILE A 8 9.66 -13.11 -0.90
CA ILE A 8 8.86 -12.26 0.00
C ILE A 8 9.83 -11.44 0.85
N VAL A 9 9.54 -10.15 1.03
CA VAL A 9 10.32 -9.24 1.88
C VAL A 9 9.38 -8.59 2.88
N ALA A 10 9.81 -8.48 4.13
CA ALA A 10 9.13 -7.72 5.17
C ALA A 10 9.99 -6.52 5.57
N TYR A 11 9.34 -5.39 5.85
CA TYR A 11 9.92 -4.18 6.41
C TYR A 11 9.17 -3.88 7.70
N ASP A 12 9.88 -3.56 8.76
CA ASP A 12 9.31 -3.20 10.06
C ASP A 12 10.16 -2.08 10.64
N GLU A 13 9.52 -0.94 10.87
CA GLU A 13 10.14 0.28 11.37
C GLU A 13 9.43 0.70 12.66
N GLU A 14 10.22 0.91 13.70
CA GLU A 14 9.77 1.46 14.96
C GLU A 14 10.51 2.78 15.21
N VAL A 15 9.75 3.88 15.19
CA VAL A 15 10.27 5.22 15.46
C VAL A 15 10.07 5.52 16.94
N LEU A 16 11.18 5.61 17.67
CA LEU A 16 11.20 5.91 19.12
C LEU A 16 11.16 7.41 19.43
N ILE A 17 11.69 8.24 18.53
CA ILE A 17 11.76 9.69 18.66
C ILE A 17 11.44 10.30 17.29
N GLU A 18 10.47 11.21 17.26
CA GLU A 18 10.05 11.93 16.05
C GLU A 18 9.81 13.40 16.41
N GLY A 19 10.20 14.33 15.55
CA GLY A 19 10.06 15.76 15.85
C GLY A 19 10.71 16.18 17.18
N PHE A 20 11.86 15.57 17.53
CA PHE A 20 12.62 15.81 18.76
C PHE A 20 11.90 15.44 20.07
N ARG A 21 10.84 14.62 20.01
CA ARG A 21 10.10 14.15 21.19
C ARG A 21 9.90 12.63 21.13
N PRO A 22 9.85 11.94 22.29
CA PRO A 22 9.50 10.53 22.32
C PRO A 22 8.16 10.25 21.62
N ALA A 23 8.11 9.22 20.78
CA ALA A 23 6.87 8.63 20.33
C ALA A 23 6.46 7.57 21.36
N SER A 24 5.33 7.78 22.05
CA SER A 24 4.85 6.89 23.11
C SER A 24 3.36 6.59 22.93
N PRO A 25 2.98 5.36 22.51
CA PRO A 25 3.87 4.24 22.18
C PRO A 25 4.76 4.55 20.95
N PRO A 26 5.86 3.79 20.75
CA PRO A 26 6.66 3.90 19.53
C PRO A 26 5.82 3.90 18.27
N TRP A 27 6.14 4.79 17.33
CA TRP A 27 5.39 4.90 16.09
C TRP A 27 5.86 3.82 15.13
N ARG A 28 5.01 2.81 14.89
CA ARG A 28 5.38 1.62 14.13
C ARG A 28 4.68 1.55 12.78
N MET A 29 5.46 1.29 11.74
CA MET A 29 4.98 1.06 10.38
C MET A 29 5.65 -0.18 9.81
N CYS A 30 4.89 -1.00 9.10
CA CYS A 30 5.42 -2.24 8.51
C CYS A 30 4.87 -2.47 7.11
N ALA A 31 5.60 -3.21 6.29
CA ALA A 31 5.21 -3.57 4.95
C ALA A 31 5.61 -5.00 4.61
N VAL A 32 4.85 -5.63 3.70
CA VAL A 32 5.21 -6.93 3.12
C VAL A 32 5.09 -6.81 1.61
N ALA A 33 6.13 -7.27 0.91
CA ALA A 33 6.21 -7.27 -0.55
C ALA A 33 6.44 -8.68 -1.09
N ALA A 34 5.79 -9.00 -2.20
CA ALA A 34 6.06 -10.17 -3.03
C ALA A 34 6.71 -9.72 -4.33
N VAL A 35 7.77 -10.42 -4.74
CA VAL A 35 8.36 -10.26 -6.07
C VAL A 35 7.88 -11.42 -6.93
N VAL A 36 7.14 -11.09 -7.99
CA VAL A 36 6.49 -12.06 -8.86
C VAL A 36 6.98 -11.94 -10.28
N ARG A 37 7.04 -13.06 -11.00
CA ARG A 37 7.20 -13.05 -12.46
C ARG A 37 6.05 -12.26 -13.07
N ASN A 38 6.37 -11.32 -13.97
CA ASN A 38 5.37 -10.56 -14.73
C ASN A 38 4.83 -11.42 -15.89
N PRO A 39 3.56 -11.88 -15.85
CA PRO A 39 3.05 -12.76 -16.91
C PRO A 39 2.99 -12.09 -18.29
N TRP A 40 2.99 -10.74 -18.32
CA TRP A 40 2.84 -9.92 -19.53
C TRP A 40 4.15 -9.29 -20.01
N ALA A 41 5.30 -9.57 -19.38
CA ALA A 41 6.58 -8.96 -19.78
C ALA A 41 6.93 -9.18 -21.26
N GLY A 42 7.51 -8.15 -21.88
CA GLY A 42 8.05 -8.16 -23.24
C GLY A 42 7.00 -8.12 -24.35
N ARG A 43 5.71 -7.95 -24.01
CA ARG A 43 4.62 -7.88 -25.00
C ARG A 43 3.49 -6.98 -24.53
N TYR A 44 2.70 -6.49 -25.49
CA TYR A 44 1.43 -5.84 -25.22
C TYR A 44 0.31 -6.88 -25.19
N VAL A 45 -0.58 -6.79 -24.20
CA VAL A 45 -1.71 -7.71 -24.02
C VAL A 45 -2.97 -6.89 -23.82
N GLU A 46 -3.90 -7.02 -24.77
CA GLU A 46 -5.15 -6.23 -24.78
C GLU A 46 -6.03 -6.51 -23.55
N ASP A 47 -6.15 -7.78 -23.14
CA ASP A 47 -6.95 -8.19 -22.00
C ASP A 47 -6.08 -8.80 -20.90
N LEU A 48 -5.80 -8.01 -19.86
CA LEU A 48 -5.05 -8.44 -18.67
C LEU A 48 -5.91 -9.23 -17.67
N LYS A 49 -7.24 -9.29 -17.85
CA LYS A 49 -8.15 -9.90 -16.87
C LYS A 49 -7.83 -11.36 -16.54
N PRO A 50 -7.43 -12.24 -17.48
CA PRO A 50 -7.17 -13.65 -17.16
C PRO A 50 -6.12 -13.82 -16.06
N GLU A 51 -4.97 -13.15 -16.16
CA GLU A 51 -3.92 -13.27 -15.16
C GLU A 51 -4.23 -12.44 -13.91
N ILE A 52 -4.92 -11.30 -14.01
CA ILE A 52 -5.43 -10.57 -12.83
C ILE A 52 -6.32 -11.48 -11.96
N MET A 53 -7.23 -12.23 -12.59
CA MET A 53 -8.13 -13.16 -11.91
C MET A 53 -7.39 -14.33 -11.26
N ALA A 54 -6.28 -14.77 -11.86
CA ALA A 54 -5.46 -15.85 -11.33
C ALA A 54 -4.48 -15.39 -10.23
N TYR A 55 -3.92 -14.18 -10.33
CA TYR A 55 -2.85 -13.69 -9.46
C TYR A 55 -3.40 -12.89 -8.27
N GLY A 56 -4.40 -12.04 -8.51
CA GLY A 56 -4.94 -11.11 -7.52
C GLY A 56 -5.35 -11.77 -6.20
N PRO A 57 -6.19 -12.82 -6.21
CA PRO A 57 -6.63 -13.47 -4.97
C PRO A 57 -5.48 -14.12 -4.19
N VAL A 58 -4.56 -14.79 -4.90
CA VAL A 58 -3.41 -15.48 -4.30
C VAL A 58 -2.47 -14.47 -3.61
N LEU A 59 -2.12 -13.38 -4.31
CA LEU A 59 -1.26 -12.35 -3.76
C LEU A 59 -1.94 -11.55 -2.66
N GLY A 60 -3.24 -11.25 -2.83
CA GLY A 60 -4.05 -10.54 -1.85
C GLY A 60 -4.13 -11.29 -0.53
N GLU A 61 -4.48 -12.58 -0.57
CA GLU A 61 -4.54 -13.43 0.62
C GLU A 61 -3.16 -13.58 1.28
N LEU A 62 -2.13 -13.94 0.51
CA LEU A 62 -0.78 -14.17 1.03
C LEU A 62 -0.20 -12.93 1.72
N LEU A 63 -0.27 -11.77 1.07
CA LEU A 63 0.28 -10.53 1.64
C LEU A 63 -0.54 -10.06 2.83
N THR A 64 -1.87 -10.24 2.80
CA THR A 64 -2.75 -9.92 3.93
C THR A 64 -2.37 -10.74 5.16
N GLN A 65 -2.28 -12.07 5.03
CA GLN A 65 -1.93 -12.93 6.16
C GLN A 65 -0.59 -12.53 6.79
N ARG A 66 0.41 -12.21 5.96
CA ARG A 66 1.74 -11.82 6.43
C ARG A 66 1.76 -10.46 7.11
N ILE A 67 1.09 -9.45 6.55
CA ILE A 67 1.08 -8.11 7.17
C ILE A 67 0.30 -8.13 8.49
N LEU A 68 -0.77 -8.93 8.59
CA LEU A 68 -1.50 -9.10 9.85
C LEU A 68 -0.63 -9.77 10.91
N ALA A 69 0.11 -10.82 10.55
CA ALA A 69 1.03 -11.47 11.47
C ALA A 69 2.12 -10.51 11.96
N LEU A 70 2.65 -9.65 11.08
CA LEU A 70 3.68 -8.67 11.42
C LEU A 70 3.16 -7.54 12.32
N ALA A 71 1.95 -7.03 12.03
CA ALA A 71 1.31 -5.95 12.77
C ALA A 71 0.71 -6.40 14.12
N GLY A 72 0.55 -7.72 14.35
CA GLY A 72 -0.11 -8.24 15.55
C GLY A 72 -1.64 -8.37 15.45
N GLY A 73 -2.18 -8.43 14.23
CA GLY A 73 -3.60 -8.61 13.94
C GLY A 73 -4.26 -7.41 13.26
N GLY A 74 -5.47 -7.61 12.73
CA GLY A 74 -6.19 -6.58 11.97
C GLY A 74 -6.68 -5.40 12.81
N GLU A 75 -6.94 -5.64 14.10
CA GLU A 75 -7.32 -4.60 15.05
C GLU A 75 -6.16 -3.66 15.42
N ALA A 76 -4.91 -4.13 15.27
CA ALA A 76 -3.72 -3.31 15.55
C ALA A 76 -3.41 -2.30 14.43
N ILE A 77 -4.07 -2.41 13.27
CA ILE A 77 -3.80 -1.57 12.10
C ILE A 77 -4.77 -0.40 12.08
N GLU A 78 -4.24 0.83 12.07
CA GLU A 78 -5.00 2.07 11.93
C GLU A 78 -4.90 2.66 10.52
N ALA A 79 -3.71 2.64 9.92
CA ALA A 79 -3.48 3.09 8.55
C ALA A 79 -3.00 1.95 7.65
N TYR A 80 -3.34 2.01 6.37
CA TYR A 80 -3.00 0.98 5.40
C TYR A 80 -2.88 1.51 3.97
N GLY A 81 -2.17 0.76 3.13
CA GLY A 81 -1.92 1.11 1.74
C GLY A 81 -1.35 -0.05 0.93
N LYS A 82 -1.16 0.20 -0.36
CA LYS A 82 -0.62 -0.79 -1.31
C LYS A 82 0.36 -0.13 -2.28
N ALA A 83 1.26 -0.90 -2.86
CA ALA A 83 2.11 -0.42 -3.94
C ALA A 83 2.42 -1.53 -4.94
N ALA A 84 2.74 -1.16 -6.16
CA ALA A 84 3.42 -2.05 -7.09
C ALA A 84 4.51 -1.34 -7.89
N VAL A 85 5.60 -2.05 -8.14
CA VAL A 85 6.72 -1.59 -8.99
C VAL A 85 6.94 -2.63 -10.07
N VAL A 86 6.62 -2.30 -11.32
CA VAL A 86 6.86 -3.18 -12.48
C VAL A 86 8.29 -3.00 -12.98
N GLY A 87 8.90 -4.10 -13.40
CA GLY A 87 10.19 -4.12 -14.09
C GLY A 87 10.15 -3.47 -15.47
N LEU A 88 11.33 -3.25 -16.05
CA LEU A 88 11.49 -2.48 -17.28
C LEU A 88 10.88 -3.13 -18.54
N ASP A 89 10.69 -4.45 -18.55
CA ASP A 89 10.05 -5.17 -19.66
C ASP A 89 8.52 -5.17 -19.54
N GLY A 90 7.94 -4.46 -18.57
CA GLY A 90 6.52 -4.26 -18.42
C GLY A 90 6.06 -2.80 -18.63
N GLU A 91 4.77 -2.60 -18.42
CA GLU A 91 4.13 -1.29 -18.40
C GLU A 91 3.41 -1.05 -17.08
N VAL A 92 3.12 0.22 -16.76
CA VAL A 92 2.46 0.62 -15.52
C VAL A 92 1.10 -0.06 -15.34
N GLU A 93 0.42 -0.39 -16.44
CA GLU A 93 -0.86 -1.10 -16.40
C GLU A 93 -0.73 -2.50 -15.78
N HIS A 94 0.43 -3.16 -15.91
CA HIS A 94 0.68 -4.44 -15.24
C HIS A 94 0.69 -4.30 -13.71
N ALA A 95 1.30 -3.23 -13.20
CA ALA A 95 1.28 -2.90 -11.77
C ALA A 95 -0.14 -2.57 -11.33
N SER A 96 -0.84 -1.72 -12.09
CA SER A 96 -2.24 -1.36 -11.86
C SER A 96 -3.16 -2.59 -11.82
N GLY A 97 -3.02 -3.50 -12.78
CA GLY A 97 -3.85 -4.70 -12.90
C GLY A 97 -3.76 -5.60 -11.66
N LEU A 98 -2.57 -5.71 -11.05
CA LEU A 98 -2.41 -6.53 -9.86
C LEU A 98 -2.93 -5.88 -8.58
N ILE A 99 -2.89 -4.55 -8.44
CA ILE A 99 -3.22 -3.90 -7.17
C ILE A 99 -4.58 -3.19 -7.15
N HIS A 100 -5.14 -2.78 -8.28
CA HIS A 100 -6.35 -1.95 -8.32
C HIS A 100 -7.67 -2.71 -8.37
N THR A 101 -7.62 -4.00 -8.67
CA THR A 101 -8.86 -4.78 -8.69
C THR A 101 -9.28 -5.22 -7.29
N LEU A 102 -10.59 -5.40 -7.13
CA LEU A 102 -11.18 -5.95 -5.90
C LEU A 102 -10.70 -7.37 -5.59
N ARG A 103 -10.11 -8.08 -6.57
CA ARG A 103 -9.52 -9.41 -6.38
C ARG A 103 -8.30 -9.41 -5.48
N PHE A 104 -7.59 -8.29 -5.42
CA PHE A 104 -6.42 -8.13 -4.54
C PHE A 104 -6.80 -7.40 -3.25
N GLY A 105 -7.27 -6.14 -3.38
CA GLY A 105 -7.40 -5.24 -2.23
C GLY A 105 -8.48 -5.61 -1.21
N ASN A 106 -9.52 -6.36 -1.60
CA ASN A 106 -10.59 -6.71 -0.67
C ASN A 106 -10.15 -7.71 0.39
N HIS A 107 -9.18 -8.57 0.12
CA HIS A 107 -8.62 -9.47 1.14
C HIS A 107 -8.14 -8.67 2.35
N TYR A 108 -7.35 -7.62 2.09
CA TYR A 108 -6.82 -6.79 3.17
C TYR A 108 -7.90 -5.93 3.82
N ARG A 109 -8.77 -5.28 3.02
CA ARG A 109 -9.88 -4.45 3.55
C ARG A 109 -10.81 -5.24 4.45
N GLN A 110 -11.20 -6.44 4.05
CA GLN A 110 -12.07 -7.32 4.85
C GLN A 110 -11.38 -7.74 6.15
N ALA A 111 -10.10 -8.14 6.06
CA ALA A 111 -9.38 -8.65 7.22
C ALA A 111 -9.10 -7.58 8.30
N VAL A 112 -9.09 -6.30 7.94
CA VAL A 112 -8.96 -5.18 8.90
C VAL A 112 -10.25 -4.41 9.12
N GLN A 113 -11.37 -4.88 8.55
CA GLN A 113 -12.70 -4.26 8.63
C GLN A 113 -12.72 -2.79 8.15
N ALA A 114 -11.94 -2.48 7.11
CA ALA A 114 -11.80 -1.11 6.60
C ALA A 114 -13.07 -0.59 5.91
N LYS A 115 -13.37 0.69 6.12
CA LYS A 115 -14.40 1.45 5.39
C LYS A 115 -13.83 2.25 4.22
N SER A 116 -12.57 2.69 4.31
CA SER A 116 -11.91 3.42 3.24
C SER A 116 -11.37 2.49 2.14
N TYR A 117 -10.73 3.08 1.14
CA TYR A 117 -9.91 2.39 0.15
C TYR A 117 -8.42 2.55 0.50
N LEU A 118 -7.59 1.66 -0.04
CA LEU A 118 -6.14 1.74 0.17
C LEU A 118 -5.55 2.86 -0.68
N ALA A 119 -4.74 3.74 -0.06
CA ALA A 119 -3.84 4.61 -0.81
C ALA A 119 -2.82 3.76 -1.60
N PHE A 120 -2.31 4.31 -2.70
CA PHE A 120 -1.51 3.52 -3.65
C PHE A 120 -0.44 4.28 -4.41
N THR A 121 0.57 3.52 -4.86
CA THR A 121 1.46 3.89 -5.97
C THR A 121 1.56 2.72 -6.95
N ASN A 122 1.76 3.02 -8.23
CA ASN A 122 2.03 2.03 -9.28
C ASN A 122 3.09 2.61 -10.22
N THR A 123 4.33 2.17 -10.07
CA THR A 123 5.48 2.74 -10.77
C THR A 123 6.18 1.69 -11.62
N ARG A 124 7.05 2.13 -12.54
CA ARG A 124 7.98 1.29 -13.29
C ARG A 124 9.40 1.67 -12.94
N GLY A 125 10.28 0.69 -12.70
CA GLY A 125 11.66 0.96 -12.37
C GLY A 125 12.58 -0.26 -12.50
N PRO A 126 13.90 -0.05 -12.50
CA PRO A 126 14.88 -1.13 -12.44
C PRO A 126 14.89 -1.79 -11.06
N ALA A 127 15.71 -2.84 -10.91
CA ALA A 127 16.03 -3.38 -9.60
C ALA A 127 16.51 -2.27 -8.65
N ASN A 128 16.14 -2.37 -7.37
CA ASN A 128 16.40 -1.36 -6.34
C ASN A 128 15.65 -0.02 -6.54
N ALA A 129 14.66 0.04 -7.43
CA ALA A 129 13.75 1.18 -7.47
C ALA A 129 13.02 1.37 -6.13
N PRO A 130 12.77 2.62 -5.71
CA PRO A 130 12.10 2.90 -4.44
C PRO A 130 10.66 2.39 -4.46
N ILE A 131 10.28 1.69 -3.39
CA ILE A 131 8.90 1.27 -3.11
C ILE A 131 8.33 2.25 -2.11
N LEU A 132 7.33 3.02 -2.54
CA LEU A 132 6.66 4.04 -1.72
C LEU A 132 5.21 3.60 -1.47
N ILE A 133 4.87 3.28 -0.23
CA ILE A 133 3.52 2.86 0.15
C ILE A 133 2.86 4.00 0.92
N PRO A 134 2.05 4.86 0.27
CA PRO A 134 1.25 5.83 0.98
C PRO A 134 0.19 5.10 1.80
N LEU A 135 -0.08 5.59 3.01
CA LEU A 135 -1.10 5.05 3.90
C LEU A 135 -2.16 6.12 4.20
N MET A 136 -3.38 5.65 4.47
CA MET A 136 -4.49 6.45 4.99
C MET A 136 -5.21 5.67 6.10
N ASP A 137 -5.97 6.35 6.95
CA ASP A 137 -6.78 5.70 7.98
C ASP A 137 -7.80 4.73 7.34
N LYS A 138 -7.92 3.54 7.93
CA LYS A 138 -8.76 2.45 7.39
C LYS A 138 -10.26 2.70 7.49
N ASN A 139 -10.68 3.62 8.36
CA ASN A 139 -12.08 3.97 8.61
C ASN A 139 -12.46 5.31 7.99
N ASP A 140 -11.51 6.23 7.84
CA ASP A 140 -11.74 7.59 7.36
C ASP A 140 -10.59 8.08 6.46
N ALA A 141 -10.80 8.07 5.15
CA ALA A 141 -9.82 8.56 4.19
C ALA A 141 -9.49 10.07 4.34
N GLY A 142 -10.32 10.84 5.06
CA GLY A 142 -10.09 12.26 5.36
C GLY A 142 -9.20 12.51 6.58
N ARG A 143 -8.90 11.48 7.38
CA ARG A 143 -8.21 11.64 8.66
C ARG A 143 -6.74 11.98 8.49
N ARG A 144 -6.46 13.29 8.50
CA ARG A 144 -5.14 13.87 8.17
C ARG A 144 -3.99 13.36 9.02
N SER A 145 -4.23 12.90 10.25
CA SER A 145 -3.19 12.30 11.10
C SER A 145 -2.58 11.03 10.54
N HIS A 146 -3.26 10.35 9.62
CA HIS A 146 -2.87 9.05 9.06
C HIS A 146 -2.41 9.12 7.60
N TYR A 147 -2.19 10.32 7.07
CA TYR A 147 -1.43 10.48 5.82
C TYR A 147 0.04 10.19 6.11
N LEU A 148 0.46 8.97 5.78
CA LEU A 148 1.80 8.45 6.06
C LEU A 148 2.41 7.88 4.78
N THR A 149 3.69 7.55 4.82
CA THR A 149 4.37 6.85 3.71
C THR A 149 5.44 5.92 4.28
N ILE A 150 5.38 4.65 3.88
CA ILE A 150 6.48 3.70 4.07
C ILE A 150 7.38 3.77 2.84
N GLN A 151 8.69 3.78 3.05
CA GLN A 151 9.68 3.74 1.97
C GLN A 151 10.73 2.66 2.23
N PHE A 152 10.93 1.79 1.25
CA PHE A 152 12.04 0.83 1.24
C PHE A 152 12.40 0.44 -0.20
N ALA A 153 13.41 -0.40 -0.37
CA ALA A 153 13.79 -0.97 -1.66
C ALA A 153 14.21 -2.42 -1.50
N ILE A 154 14.18 -3.18 -2.60
CA ILE A 154 14.69 -4.55 -2.66
C ILE A 154 15.88 -4.55 -3.63
N PRO A 155 17.12 -4.78 -3.17
CA PRO A 155 18.32 -4.56 -4.00
C PRO A 155 18.33 -5.26 -5.37
N ASP A 156 17.72 -6.44 -5.46
CA ASP A 156 17.68 -7.28 -6.65
C ASP A 156 16.28 -7.37 -7.30
N ALA A 157 15.35 -6.46 -6.97
CA ALA A 157 13.99 -6.48 -7.50
C ALA A 157 13.38 -5.08 -7.75
N PRO A 158 12.44 -4.96 -8.69
CA PRO A 158 12.06 -5.98 -9.67
C PRO A 158 13.20 -6.21 -10.69
N ARG A 159 13.40 -7.47 -11.12
CA ARG A 159 14.07 -7.71 -12.41
C ARG A 159 13.22 -7.15 -13.55
N ALA A 160 13.81 -7.05 -14.75
CA ALA A 160 13.11 -6.46 -15.90
C ALA A 160 11.75 -7.12 -16.17
N ASP A 161 11.66 -8.42 -15.96
CA ASP A 161 10.49 -9.26 -16.22
C ASP A 161 9.66 -9.60 -14.95
N GLU A 162 9.78 -8.78 -13.89
CA GLU A 162 9.11 -8.97 -12.61
C GLU A 162 8.19 -7.81 -12.22
N ILE A 163 7.35 -8.05 -11.21
CA ILE A 163 6.58 -7.02 -10.51
C ILE A 163 6.80 -7.21 -9.01
N VAL A 164 7.08 -6.12 -8.29
CA VAL A 164 6.96 -6.08 -6.84
C VAL A 164 5.53 -5.67 -6.51
N VAL A 165 4.82 -6.43 -5.68
CA VAL A 165 3.49 -6.09 -5.14
C VAL A 165 3.58 -6.03 -3.62
N ALA A 166 3.12 -4.94 -3.01
CA ALA A 166 3.30 -4.70 -1.58
C ALA A 166 2.03 -4.19 -0.89
N LEU A 167 1.89 -4.56 0.39
CA LEU A 167 0.95 -3.97 1.34
C LEU A 167 1.73 -3.27 2.46
N GLY A 168 1.18 -2.18 2.96
CA GLY A 168 1.74 -1.43 4.10
C GLY A 168 0.68 -1.21 5.18
N ALA A 169 1.15 -1.12 6.42
CA ALA A 169 0.34 -0.91 7.62
C ALA A 169 1.04 0.07 8.58
N ALA A 170 0.27 0.86 9.31
CA ALA A 170 0.73 1.59 10.49
C ALA A 170 -0.18 1.27 11.68
N THR A 171 0.43 1.17 12.86
CA THR A 171 -0.32 0.94 14.11
C THR A 171 -0.91 2.21 14.70
N SER A 172 -0.52 3.38 14.19
CA SER A 172 -1.09 4.67 14.56
C SER A 172 -0.86 5.73 13.48
N GLY A 173 -1.57 6.86 13.60
CA GLY A 173 -1.21 8.10 12.91
C GLY A 173 0.13 8.69 13.38
N ARG A 174 0.53 9.84 12.81
CA ARG A 174 1.77 10.54 13.20
C ARG A 174 1.77 10.85 14.71
N PRO A 175 2.85 10.56 15.44
CA PRO A 175 2.86 10.60 16.92
C PRO A 175 2.65 12.00 17.49
N HIS A 176 3.02 13.04 16.74
CA HIS A 176 2.92 14.43 17.16
C HIS A 176 2.00 15.24 16.23
N HIS A 177 0.89 14.66 15.76
CA HIS A 177 -0.04 15.33 14.84
C HIS A 177 -0.57 16.66 15.41
N ARG A 178 -0.41 17.76 14.65
CA ARG A 178 -0.69 19.13 15.11
C ARG A 178 -0.99 20.11 13.97
N ILE A 179 -1.58 19.62 12.89
CA ILE A 179 -1.86 20.41 11.66
C ILE A 179 -3.36 20.50 11.34
N GLY A 180 -4.19 20.37 12.38
CA GLY A 180 -5.64 20.35 12.23
C GLY A 180 -6.15 19.14 11.44
N ASP A 181 -7.42 19.22 11.05
CA ASP A 181 -8.18 18.15 10.45
C ASP A 181 -8.97 18.66 9.23
N ARG A 182 -9.24 17.76 8.28
CA ARG A 182 -9.97 18.08 7.04
C ARG A 182 -11.33 18.70 7.33
N TYR A 183 -12.04 18.24 8.34
CA TYR A 183 -13.38 18.74 8.65
C TYR A 183 -13.36 20.16 9.24
N GLN A 184 -12.30 20.50 9.98
CA GLN A 184 -12.11 21.87 10.45
C GLN A 184 -11.80 22.81 9.28
N ASP A 185 -10.89 22.43 8.39
CA ASP A 185 -10.55 23.25 7.22
C ASP A 185 -11.79 23.52 6.34
N LEU A 186 -12.64 22.51 6.12
CA LEU A 186 -13.88 22.69 5.36
C LEU A 186 -14.81 23.72 6.00
N LYS A 187 -14.97 23.68 7.33
CA LYS A 187 -15.77 24.68 8.05
C LYS A 187 -15.16 26.07 7.95
N ASP A 188 -13.84 26.19 8.09
CA ASP A 188 -13.12 27.46 8.03
C ASP A 188 -13.21 28.09 6.64
N LEU A 189 -13.24 27.26 5.59
CA LEU A 189 -13.43 27.68 4.20
C LEU A 189 -14.90 27.89 3.81
N GLY A 190 -15.86 27.47 4.64
CA GLY A 190 -17.29 27.50 4.32
C GLY A 190 -17.71 26.47 3.25
N HIS A 191 -16.96 25.38 3.12
CA HIS A 191 -17.19 24.31 2.15
C HIS A 191 -17.87 23.10 2.83
N ASP A 192 -18.52 22.25 2.04
CA ASP A 192 -19.09 20.98 2.50
C ASP A 192 -18.21 19.78 2.10
N LEU A 193 -18.57 18.59 2.59
CA LEU A 193 -17.82 17.36 2.36
C LEU A 193 -17.89 16.84 0.93
N ASP A 194 -18.99 17.13 0.23
CA ASP A 194 -19.29 16.65 -1.11
C ASP A 194 -18.68 17.58 -2.18
N ASN A 195 -18.49 18.86 -1.86
CA ASN A 195 -17.74 19.84 -2.67
C ASN A 195 -16.61 20.51 -1.87
N PRO A 196 -15.54 19.76 -1.54
CA PRO A 196 -14.45 20.27 -0.71
C PRO A 196 -13.63 21.39 -1.38
N ALA A 197 -13.69 21.49 -2.71
CA ALA A 197 -12.97 22.49 -3.50
C ALA A 197 -13.85 23.68 -3.94
N ALA A 198 -15.17 23.63 -3.67
CA ALA A 198 -16.15 24.63 -4.09
C ALA A 198 -16.10 24.95 -5.61
N VAL A 199 -15.75 23.96 -6.44
CA VAL A 199 -15.73 24.06 -7.91
C VAL A 199 -16.93 23.38 -8.56
#